data_AF-Q08ZD8-F1
#
_entry.id   AF-Q08ZD8-F1
#
_cell.length_a   1.000
_cell.length_b   1.000
_cell.length_c   1.000
_cell.angle_alpha   90.00
_cell.angle_beta   90.00
_cell.angle_gamma   90.00
#
_symmetry.space_group_name_H-M   'P 1'
#
loop_
_entity.id
_entity.type
_entity.pdbx_description
1 polymer ?
#
loop_
_entity_poly.entity_id
_entity_poly.type
_entity_poly.pdbx_seq_one_letter_code
_entity_poly.pdbx_strand_id
1 'polypeptide(L)'
;MADPTQENRSPSLRGGLLQAGSGALHPLLDRSAAAGIPAHPLPGDLPLRRWVPQGAHSLLDYAVGLGVAGASSLSEAPSARRAGVALGLGLVGLSLLTDTRLSLSRLVPIELHALADCGWGLAALAAPFVGGYARRAPALAAVQAVAGAALLVASLLTDYRCTSGMHLGRERMTDLGPVGA
;
A
#
# COMPACT_ATOMS: atom_id res chain seq x y z
N MET A 1 -37.03 33.54 -36.57
CA MET A 1 -37.87 32.69 -35.71
C MET A 1 -36.91 31.77 -34.96
N ALA A 2 -36.54 32.14 -33.74
CA ALA A 2 -35.52 31.45 -32.94
C ALA A 2 -36.19 30.43 -32.01
N ASP A 3 -35.62 29.24 -31.93
CA ASP A 3 -36.06 28.12 -31.10
C ASP A 3 -35.82 28.43 -29.60
N PRO A 4 -36.87 28.45 -28.75
CA PRO A 4 -36.75 28.80 -27.34
C PRO A 4 -36.33 27.64 -26.41
N THR A 5 -35.82 26.51 -26.92
CA THR A 5 -35.59 25.29 -26.09
C THR A 5 -34.13 24.92 -25.79
N GLN A 6 -33.16 25.83 -25.96
CA GLN A 6 -31.82 25.62 -25.39
C GLN A 6 -31.78 25.93 -23.90
N GLU A 7 -32.32 24.99 -23.12
CA GLU A 7 -32.13 24.89 -21.68
C GLU A 7 -30.63 24.68 -21.40
N ASN A 8 -29.97 25.74 -20.96
CA ASN A 8 -28.60 25.77 -20.47
C ASN A 8 -28.45 24.87 -19.22
N ARG A 9 -28.32 23.56 -19.43
CA ARG A 9 -27.97 22.60 -18.38
C ARG A 9 -26.49 22.71 -18.04
N SER A 10 -26.17 23.73 -17.25
CA SER A 10 -24.92 23.78 -16.52
C SER A 10 -24.83 22.52 -15.63
N PRO A 11 -23.74 21.72 -15.73
CA PRO A 11 -23.58 20.55 -14.88
C PRO A 11 -23.60 21.01 -13.43
N SER A 12 -24.52 20.45 -12.64
CA SER A 12 -24.62 20.83 -11.23
C SER A 12 -23.27 20.55 -10.54
N LEU A 13 -22.78 21.52 -9.75
CA LEU A 13 -21.50 21.40 -9.03
C LEU A 13 -21.39 20.11 -8.21
N ARG A 14 -22.53 19.61 -7.72
CA ARG A 14 -22.64 18.31 -7.04
C ARG A 14 -22.39 17.11 -7.98
N GLY A 15 -22.93 17.13 -9.19
CA GLY A 15 -22.66 16.09 -10.19
C GLY A 15 -21.19 16.03 -10.58
N GLY A 16 -20.56 17.19 -10.79
CA GLY A 16 -19.13 17.28 -11.09
C GLY A 16 -18.23 16.75 -9.97
N LEU A 17 -18.52 17.07 -8.70
CA LEU A 17 -17.77 16.58 -7.53
C LEU A 17 -17.90 15.06 -7.33
N LEU A 18 -19.10 14.51 -7.50
CA LEU A 18 -19.33 13.07 -7.38
C LEU A 18 -18.66 12.29 -8.52
N GLN A 19 -18.67 12.82 -9.74
CA GLN A 19 -18.03 12.21 -10.90
C GLN A 19 -16.51 12.30 -10.83
N ALA A 20 -15.95 13.44 -10.37
CA ALA A 20 -14.52 13.60 -10.11
C ALA A 20 -14.03 12.69 -8.99
N GLY A 21 -14.78 12.56 -7.89
CA GLY A 21 -14.46 11.65 -6.79
C GLY A 21 -14.49 10.18 -7.22
N SER A 22 -15.49 9.78 -8.02
CA SER A 22 -15.58 8.41 -8.55
C SER A 22 -14.41 8.08 -9.48
N GLY A 23 -13.98 9.03 -10.32
CA GLY A 23 -12.82 8.88 -11.19
C GLY A 23 -11.48 8.79 -10.44
N ALA A 24 -11.33 9.52 -9.34
CA ALA A 24 -10.10 9.50 -8.53
C ALA A 24 -9.94 8.21 -7.70
N LEU A 25 -11.05 7.63 -7.24
CA LEU A 25 -11.04 6.39 -6.46
C LEU A 25 -10.95 5.14 -7.33
N HIS A 26 -11.39 5.21 -8.59
CA HIS A 26 -11.41 4.05 -9.49
C HIS A 26 -10.05 3.34 -9.57
N PRO A 27 -8.90 4.01 -9.78
CA PRO A 27 -7.62 3.32 -9.86
C PRO A 27 -7.12 2.74 -8.53
N LEU A 28 -7.65 3.22 -7.40
CA LEU A 28 -7.31 2.68 -6.08
C LEU A 28 -8.08 1.39 -5.79
N LEU A 29 -9.27 1.24 -6.37
CA LEU A 29 -10.17 0.12 -6.14
C LEU A 29 -10.14 -0.95 -7.25
N ASP A 30 -9.47 -0.63 -8.36
CA ASP A 30 -9.40 -1.51 -9.54
C ASP A 30 -8.64 -2.81 -9.23
N ARG A 31 -9.25 -3.93 -9.63
CA ARG A 31 -8.73 -5.30 -9.54
C ARG A 31 -8.81 -6.03 -10.89
N SER A 32 -9.18 -5.31 -11.95
CA SER A 32 -9.23 -5.86 -13.30
C SER A 32 -7.83 -6.15 -13.84
N ALA A 33 -7.74 -6.78 -15.00
CA ALA A 33 -6.46 -6.97 -15.69
C ALA A 33 -5.74 -5.63 -15.98
N ALA A 34 -6.47 -4.51 -16.07
CA ALA A 34 -5.89 -3.19 -16.25
C ALA A 34 -5.17 -2.66 -14.99
N ALA A 35 -5.46 -3.24 -13.81
CA ALA A 35 -4.85 -2.84 -12.55
C ALA A 35 -3.38 -3.27 -12.39
N GLY A 36 -2.91 -4.22 -13.20
CA GLY A 36 -1.53 -4.71 -13.19
C GLY A 36 -1.42 -6.23 -13.30
N ILE A 37 -0.18 -6.71 -13.36
CA ILE A 37 0.19 -8.11 -13.48
C ILE A 37 0.15 -8.75 -12.09
N PRO A 38 -0.60 -9.84 -11.86
CA PRO A 38 -0.66 -10.50 -10.56
C PRO A 38 0.72 -10.97 -10.07
N ALA A 39 1.00 -10.73 -8.79
CA ALA A 39 2.16 -11.26 -8.11
C ALA A 39 2.10 -12.79 -8.00
N HIS A 40 3.26 -13.42 -7.88
CA HIS A 40 3.31 -14.84 -7.53
C HIS A 40 2.78 -15.08 -6.11
N PRO A 41 2.22 -16.27 -5.83
CA PRO A 41 1.87 -16.66 -4.47
C PRO A 41 3.09 -16.51 -3.55
N LEU A 42 2.87 -15.96 -2.36
CA LEU A 42 3.90 -15.98 -1.33
C LEU A 42 4.17 -17.44 -0.94
N PRO A 43 5.41 -17.81 -0.57
CA PRO A 43 5.70 -19.16 -0.09
C PRO A 43 4.75 -19.55 1.04
N GLY A 44 4.07 -20.69 0.90
CA GLY A 44 3.20 -21.23 1.94
C GLY A 44 1.70 -21.20 1.67
N ASP A 45 1.25 -21.00 0.43
CA ASP A 45 -0.13 -21.19 -0.09
C ASP A 45 -1.23 -21.24 0.97
N LEU A 46 -1.41 -20.11 1.66
CA LEU A 46 -2.55 -19.95 2.55
C LEU A 46 -3.79 -19.78 1.67
N PRO A 47 -4.87 -20.56 1.85
CA PRO A 47 -6.09 -20.47 1.04
C PRO A 47 -6.92 -19.23 1.43
N LEU A 48 -6.31 -18.05 1.36
CA LEU A 48 -6.92 -16.77 1.68
C LEU A 48 -7.42 -16.11 0.40
N ARG A 49 -8.65 -15.59 0.49
CA ARG A 49 -9.22 -14.80 -0.59
C ARG A 49 -8.53 -13.43 -0.63
N ARG A 50 -7.89 -13.12 -1.75
CA ARG A 50 -7.25 -11.82 -2.01
C ARG A 50 -8.25 -10.87 -2.67
N TRP A 51 -8.63 -9.82 -1.96
CA TRP A 51 -9.72 -8.92 -2.36
C TRP A 51 -9.44 -7.45 -2.04
N VAL A 52 -8.41 -7.15 -1.24
CA VAL A 52 -7.92 -5.79 -1.07
C VAL A 52 -7.18 -5.39 -2.37
N PRO A 53 -7.64 -4.37 -3.09
CA PRO A 53 -6.97 -3.90 -4.31
C PRO A 53 -5.56 -3.38 -4.01
N GLN A 54 -4.60 -3.63 -4.90
CA GLN A 54 -3.22 -3.13 -4.77
C GLN A 54 -3.16 -1.61 -4.51
N GLY A 55 -3.96 -0.82 -5.23
CA GLY A 55 -3.96 0.64 -5.06
C GLY A 55 -4.42 1.08 -3.67
N ALA A 56 -5.43 0.40 -3.11
CA ALA A 56 -5.91 0.65 -1.75
C ALA A 56 -4.87 0.24 -0.70
N HIS A 57 -4.17 -0.87 -0.91
CA HIS A 57 -3.06 -1.32 -0.06
C HIS A 57 -1.92 -0.29 -0.05
N SER A 58 -1.45 0.15 -1.23
CA SER A 58 -0.39 1.15 -1.30
C SER A 58 -0.77 2.50 -0.65
N LEU A 59 -2.05 2.90 -0.74
CA LEU A 59 -2.53 4.07 0.00
C LEU A 59 -2.49 3.83 1.52
N LEU A 60 -2.86 2.63 1.96
CA LEU A 60 -2.80 2.24 3.37
C LEU A 60 -1.37 2.29 3.89
N ASP A 61 -0.37 1.83 3.12
CA ASP A 61 1.05 1.91 3.50
C ASP A 61 1.47 3.35 3.81
N TYR A 62 1.10 4.30 2.95
CA TYR A 62 1.42 5.70 3.15
C TYR A 62 0.72 6.28 4.37
N ALA A 63 -0.58 6.02 4.52
CA ALA A 63 -1.35 6.50 5.66
C ALA A 63 -0.82 5.94 6.99
N VAL A 64 -0.59 4.62 7.05
CA VAL A 64 -0.08 3.94 8.24
C VAL A 64 1.36 4.35 8.52
N GLY A 65 2.24 4.37 7.52
CA GLY A 65 3.64 4.69 7.69
C GLY A 65 3.85 6.14 8.16
N LEU A 66 3.19 7.11 7.52
CA LEU A 66 3.23 8.50 7.96
C LEU A 66 2.57 8.69 9.32
N GLY A 67 1.44 8.03 9.58
CA GLY A 67 0.74 8.09 10.87
C GLY A 67 1.58 7.56 12.02
N VAL A 68 2.23 6.41 11.84
CA VAL A 68 3.12 5.81 12.84
C VAL A 68 4.36 6.66 13.05
N ALA A 69 5.02 7.13 11.98
CA ALA A 69 6.19 8.01 12.10
C ALA A 69 5.82 9.32 12.81
N GLY A 70 4.71 9.94 12.44
CA GLY A 70 4.20 11.18 13.05
C GLY A 70 3.89 11.00 14.53
N ALA A 71 3.07 10.01 14.89
CA ALA A 71 2.73 9.71 16.29
C ALA A 71 3.98 9.41 17.13
N SER A 72 4.96 8.70 16.54
CA SER A 72 6.19 8.35 17.23
C SER A 72 7.12 9.53 17.46
N SER A 73 7.11 10.50 16.54
CA SER A 73 7.93 11.72 16.63
C SER A 73 7.54 12.58 17.84
N LEU A 74 6.30 12.48 18.29
CA LEU A 74 5.77 13.16 19.48
C LEU A 74 6.06 12.41 20.79
N SER A 75 6.72 11.25 20.74
CA SER A 75 7.00 10.45 21.94
C SER A 75 8.24 10.95 22.69
N GLU A 76 8.06 11.15 24.00
CA GLU A 76 9.15 11.43 24.94
C GLU A 76 10.07 10.21 25.18
N ALA A 77 9.57 8.98 24.95
CA ALA A 77 10.35 7.76 25.11
C ALA A 77 11.30 7.55 23.91
N PRO A 78 12.63 7.65 24.08
CA PRO A 78 13.55 7.63 22.94
C PRO A 78 13.58 6.30 22.17
N SER A 79 13.30 5.18 22.84
CA SER A 79 13.15 3.89 22.17
C SER A 79 11.89 3.83 21.31
N ALA A 80 10.77 4.34 21.81
CA ALA A 80 9.50 4.35 21.10
C ALA A 80 9.54 5.28 19.88
N ARG A 81 10.13 6.47 20.05
CA ARG A 81 10.35 7.43 18.96
C ARG A 81 11.19 6.83 17.84
N ARG A 82 12.37 6.28 18.16
CA ARG A 82 13.27 5.68 17.16
C ARG A 82 12.62 4.49 16.46
N ALA A 83 12.03 3.57 17.21
CA ALA A 83 11.40 2.38 16.64
C ALA A 83 10.26 2.75 15.68
N GLY A 84 9.34 3.63 16.11
CA GLY A 84 8.20 3.97 15.29
C GLY A 84 8.52 4.90 14.12
N VAL A 85 9.49 5.81 14.24
CA VAL A 85 9.99 6.58 13.08
C VAL A 85 10.66 5.64 12.07
N ALA A 86 11.49 4.69 12.52
CA ALA A 86 12.13 3.73 11.63
C ALA A 86 11.10 2.82 10.92
N LEU A 87 10.12 2.30 11.66
CA LEU A 87 9.05 1.49 11.09
C LEU A 87 8.22 2.31 10.09
N GLY A 88 7.77 3.51 10.48
CA GLY A 88 6.90 4.33 9.64
C GLY A 88 7.59 4.79 8.34
N LEU A 89 8.82 5.30 8.43
CA LEU A 89 9.57 5.70 7.25
C LEU A 89 10.03 4.50 6.41
N GLY A 90 10.35 3.38 7.04
CA GLY A 90 10.69 2.13 6.33
C GLY A 90 9.54 1.64 5.46
N LEU A 91 8.31 1.65 5.99
CA LEU A 91 7.10 1.29 5.25
C LEU A 91 6.83 2.24 4.08
N VAL A 92 6.87 3.55 4.32
CA VAL A 92 6.70 4.56 3.25
C VAL A 92 7.77 4.38 2.18
N GLY A 93 9.03 4.26 2.58
CA GLY A 93 10.15 4.08 1.67
C GLY A 93 10.01 2.81 0.83
N LEU A 94 9.65 1.68 1.46
CA LEU A 94 9.41 0.44 0.75
C LEU A 94 8.29 0.61 -0.29
N SER A 95 7.14 1.17 0.08
CA SER A 95 6.01 1.37 -0.83
C SER A 95 6.35 2.32 -2.00
N LEU A 96 7.11 3.40 -1.73
CA LEU A 96 7.61 4.33 -2.76
C LEU A 96 8.55 3.66 -3.77
N LEU A 97 9.29 2.64 -3.34
CA LEU A 97 10.27 1.94 -4.16
C LEU A 97 9.71 0.67 -4.81
N THR A 98 8.50 0.24 -4.46
CA THR A 98 7.91 -1.02 -4.96
C THR A 98 7.30 -0.83 -6.34
N ASP A 99 7.39 -1.84 -7.20
CA ASP A 99 6.70 -1.86 -8.51
C ASP A 99 5.17 -1.83 -8.37
N THR A 100 4.61 -0.65 -8.09
CA THR A 100 3.17 -0.40 -7.94
C THR A 100 2.77 0.87 -8.69
N ARG A 101 1.46 1.10 -8.83
CA ARG A 101 0.94 2.29 -9.50
C ARG A 101 1.26 3.60 -8.75
N LEU A 102 1.34 3.54 -7.43
CA LEU A 102 1.58 4.72 -6.58
C LEU A 102 3.05 4.88 -6.17
N SER A 103 3.96 4.14 -6.79
CA SER A 103 5.40 4.21 -6.54
C SER A 103 6.02 5.49 -7.06
N LEU A 104 7.08 5.97 -6.41
CA LEU A 104 7.97 6.98 -6.99
C LEU A 104 8.98 6.35 -7.96
N SER A 105 9.52 5.18 -7.59
CA SER A 105 10.40 4.39 -8.45
C SER A 105 10.13 2.90 -8.23
N ARG A 106 10.41 2.07 -9.23
CA ARG A 106 10.05 0.65 -9.24
C ARG A 106 11.32 -0.19 -9.12
N LEU A 107 11.91 -0.19 -7.93
CA LEU A 107 13.18 -0.86 -7.63
C LEU A 107 12.99 -2.15 -6.83
N VAL A 108 11.86 -2.29 -6.14
CA VAL A 108 11.53 -3.43 -5.29
C VAL A 108 10.46 -4.28 -5.98
N PRO A 109 10.71 -5.59 -6.19
CA PRO A 109 9.70 -6.51 -6.71
C PRO A 109 8.49 -6.62 -5.80
N ILE A 110 7.32 -6.85 -6.38
CA ILE A 110 6.06 -6.88 -5.63
C ILE A 110 6.01 -8.00 -4.57
N GLU A 111 6.65 -9.16 -4.84
CA GLU A 111 6.70 -10.25 -3.87
C GLU A 111 7.57 -9.91 -2.66
N LEU A 112 8.66 -9.15 -2.87
CA LEU A 112 9.53 -8.72 -1.77
C LEU A 112 8.79 -7.71 -0.88
N HIS A 113 8.01 -6.82 -1.47
CA HIS A 113 7.14 -5.92 -0.73
C HIS A 113 6.10 -6.68 0.09
N ALA A 114 5.39 -7.64 -0.51
CA ALA A 114 4.40 -8.45 0.19
C ALA A 114 4.98 -9.24 1.37
N LEU A 115 6.19 -9.80 1.22
CA LEU A 115 6.91 -10.46 2.33
C LEU A 115 7.30 -9.46 3.42
N ALA A 116 7.80 -8.29 3.02
CA ALA A 116 8.20 -7.24 3.95
C ALA A 116 7.02 -6.65 4.72
N ASP A 117 5.82 -6.57 4.14
CA ASP A 117 4.61 -6.14 4.86
C ASP A 117 4.24 -7.10 5.99
N CYS A 118 4.30 -8.40 5.73
CA CYS A 118 4.10 -9.41 6.77
C CYS A 118 5.13 -9.26 7.89
N GLY A 119 6.41 -9.10 7.53
CA GLY A 119 7.49 -8.85 8.48
C GLY A 119 7.31 -7.55 9.26
N TRP A 120 6.86 -6.49 8.59
CA TRP A 120 6.62 -5.18 9.19
C TRP A 120 5.47 -5.23 10.19
N GLY A 121 4.35 -5.87 9.84
CA GLY A 121 3.21 -6.04 10.75
C GLY A 121 3.59 -6.76 12.03
N LEU A 122 4.36 -7.85 11.92
CA LEU A 122 4.89 -8.57 13.08
C LEU A 122 5.89 -7.72 13.88
N ALA A 123 6.78 -6.99 13.21
CA ALA A 123 7.75 -6.11 13.85
C ALA A 123 7.04 -4.99 14.63
N ALA A 124 6.01 -4.36 14.07
CA ALA A 124 5.22 -3.32 14.72
C ALA A 124 4.48 -3.84 15.97
N LEU A 125 3.96 -5.06 15.92
CA LEU A 125 3.36 -5.73 17.09
C LEU A 125 4.40 -6.03 18.18
N ALA A 126 5.60 -6.45 17.80
CA ALA A 126 6.65 -6.82 18.74
C ALA A 126 7.42 -5.61 19.32
N ALA A 127 7.51 -4.51 18.59
CA ALA A 127 8.38 -3.39 18.90
C ALA A 127 8.17 -2.79 20.31
N PRO A 128 6.93 -2.60 20.82
CA PRO A 128 6.72 -2.10 22.18
C PRO A 128 7.30 -2.98 23.29
N PHE A 129 7.33 -4.30 23.06
CA PHE A 129 7.85 -5.28 24.01
C PHE A 129 9.36 -5.37 23.91
N VAL A 130 9.89 -5.52 22.70
CA VAL A 130 11.33 -5.60 22.43
C VAL A 130 12.04 -4.30 22.82
N GLY A 131 11.46 -3.15 22.50
CA GLY A 131 11.98 -1.83 22.88
C GLY A 131 11.66 -1.41 24.32
N GLY A 132 10.95 -2.26 25.07
CA GLY A 132 10.61 -2.05 26.48
C GLY A 132 9.79 -0.79 26.74
N TYR A 133 9.01 -0.31 25.78
CA TYR A 133 8.21 0.92 25.91
C TYR A 133 6.70 0.67 26.00
N ALA A 134 6.26 -0.59 26.00
CA ALA A 134 4.84 -0.95 26.15
C ALA A 134 4.15 -0.25 27.34
N ARG A 135 4.82 -0.18 28.50
CA ARG A 135 4.29 0.52 29.69
C ARG A 135 4.66 2.01 29.76
N ARG A 136 5.74 2.42 29.10
CA ARG A 136 6.27 3.80 29.16
C ARG A 136 5.58 4.73 28.16
N ALA A 137 5.09 4.18 27.06
CA ALA A 137 4.38 4.89 26.01
C ALA A 137 3.17 4.04 25.55
N PRO A 138 2.18 3.78 26.43
CA PRO A 138 1.10 2.84 26.15
C PRO A 138 0.22 3.26 24.97
N ALA A 139 -0.01 4.56 24.80
CA ALA A 139 -0.76 5.07 23.64
C ALA A 139 -0.03 4.76 22.32
N LEU A 140 1.28 4.97 22.26
CA LEU A 140 2.06 4.65 21.07
C LEU A 140 2.20 3.14 20.85
N ALA A 141 2.31 2.36 21.93
CA ALA A 141 2.27 0.91 21.86
C ALA A 141 0.95 0.41 21.24
N ALA A 142 -0.18 0.99 21.63
CA ALA A 142 -1.49 0.69 21.04
C ALA A 142 -1.56 1.10 19.56
N VAL A 143 -1.06 2.28 19.20
CA VAL A 143 -0.99 2.72 17.79
C VAL A 143 -0.19 1.74 16.94
N GLN A 144 1.00 1.32 17.40
CA GLN A 144 1.82 0.36 16.66
C GLN A 144 1.19 -1.03 16.59
N ALA A 145 0.52 -1.48 17.65
CA ALA A 145 -0.17 -2.76 17.65
C ALA A 145 -1.35 -2.77 16.65
N VAL A 146 -2.18 -1.72 16.66
CA VAL A 146 -3.30 -1.58 15.72
C VAL A 146 -2.80 -1.46 14.29
N ALA A 147 -1.79 -0.61 14.05
CA ALA A 147 -1.18 -0.46 12.72
C ALA A 147 -0.58 -1.76 12.21
N GLY A 148 0.18 -2.47 13.06
CA GLY A 148 0.81 -3.74 12.72
C GLY A 148 -0.21 -4.83 12.40
N ALA A 149 -1.26 -4.96 13.21
CA ALA A 149 -2.35 -5.90 12.95
C ALA A 149 -3.12 -5.55 11.68
N ALA A 150 -3.46 -4.27 11.47
CA ALA A 150 -4.19 -3.81 10.31
C ALA A 150 -3.41 -4.08 9.01
N LEU A 151 -2.12 -3.76 8.97
CA LEU A 151 -1.30 -4.02 7.79
C LEU A 151 -1.03 -5.50 7.55
N LEU A 152 -0.82 -6.28 8.61
CA LEU A 152 -0.66 -7.73 8.46
C LEU A 152 -1.91 -8.35 7.84
N VAL A 153 -3.10 -7.97 8.32
CA VAL A 153 -4.37 -8.44 7.76
C VAL A 153 -4.57 -7.92 6.34
N ALA A 154 -4.29 -6.65 6.06
CA ALA A 154 -4.38 -6.09 4.72
C ALA A 154 -3.48 -6.86 3.76
N SER A 155 -2.19 -7.03 4.10
CA SER A 155 -1.21 -7.76 3.31
C SER A 155 -1.67 -9.17 2.96
N LEU A 156 -2.17 -9.94 3.94
CA LEU A 156 -2.67 -11.29 3.70
C LEU A 156 -3.89 -11.34 2.75
N LEU A 157 -4.65 -10.25 2.68
CA LEU A 157 -5.87 -10.12 1.89
C LEU A 157 -5.66 -9.32 0.59
N THR A 158 -4.44 -8.84 0.32
CA THR A 158 -4.12 -8.00 -0.84
C THR A 158 -3.94 -8.83 -2.10
N ASP A 159 -4.66 -8.42 -3.15
CA ASP A 159 -4.43 -8.88 -4.52
C ASP A 159 -3.22 -8.13 -5.08
N TYR A 160 -2.02 -8.60 -4.69
CA TYR A 160 -0.76 -7.96 -5.05
C TYR A 160 -0.56 -7.96 -6.56
N ARG A 161 -0.30 -6.78 -7.13
CA ARG A 161 -0.10 -6.59 -8.57
C ARG A 161 1.03 -5.63 -8.86
N CYS A 162 1.90 -6.00 -9.80
CA CYS A 162 2.99 -5.14 -10.26
C CYS A 162 2.61 -4.37 -11.54
N THR A 163 3.27 -3.23 -11.77
CA THR A 163 2.98 -2.37 -12.93
C THR A 163 3.92 -2.66 -14.10
N SER A 164 5.18 -2.98 -13.82
CA SER A 164 6.21 -3.23 -14.85
C SER A 164 6.56 -4.70 -15.07
N GLY A 165 6.00 -5.63 -14.29
CA GLY A 165 6.35 -7.05 -14.37
C GLY A 165 7.62 -7.41 -13.58
N MET A 166 8.04 -6.57 -12.62
CA MET A 166 9.20 -6.87 -11.78
C MET A 166 8.83 -7.92 -10.72
N HIS A 167 9.27 -9.16 -10.96
CA HIS A 167 9.05 -10.30 -10.06
C HIS A 167 10.34 -10.74 -9.36
N LEU A 168 10.21 -11.21 -8.13
CA LEU A 168 11.34 -11.77 -7.38
C LEU A 168 11.82 -13.10 -8.02
N GLY A 169 13.10 -13.17 -8.39
CA GLY A 169 13.73 -14.43 -8.80
C GLY A 169 13.57 -14.85 -10.28
N ARG A 170 13.11 -13.96 -11.18
CA ARG A 170 13.14 -14.21 -12.63
C ARG A 170 13.66 -13.02 -13.42
N GLU A 171 14.58 -13.28 -14.34
CA GLU A 171 14.93 -12.36 -15.40
C GLU A 171 13.71 -12.10 -16.29
N ARG A 172 13.66 -10.89 -16.85
CA ARG A 172 12.61 -10.44 -17.75
C ARG A 172 12.32 -11.49 -18.83
N MET A 173 11.14 -12.09 -18.81
CA MET A 173 10.61 -12.88 -19.92
C MET A 173 10.17 -11.97 -21.09
N THR A 174 10.96 -10.93 -21.36
CA THR A 174 10.95 -10.13 -22.59
C THR A 174 12.26 -10.28 -23.36
N ASP A 175 13.23 -11.06 -22.87
CA ASP A 175 14.26 -11.60 -23.74
C ASP A 175 13.71 -12.88 -24.38
N LEU A 176 12.85 -12.68 -25.37
CA LEU A 176 12.72 -13.68 -26.42
C LEU A 176 14.07 -13.64 -27.14
N GLY A 177 14.99 -14.52 -26.73
CA GLY A 177 16.22 -14.76 -27.50
C GLY A 177 15.87 -14.90 -29.00
N PRO A 178 16.79 -14.52 -29.91
CA PRO A 178 16.46 -14.25 -31.30
C PRO A 178 15.58 -15.35 -31.89
N VAL A 179 14.31 -15.01 -32.11
CA VAL A 179 13.34 -15.90 -32.77
C VAL A 179 13.64 -15.80 -34.26
N GLY A 180 14.62 -16.58 -34.69
CA GLY A 180 15.11 -16.59 -36.07
C GLY A 180 16.58 -16.96 -36.15
N ALA A 181 16.88 -18.24 -35.94
CA ALA A 181 18.08 -18.89 -36.46
C ALA A 181 17.66 -20.25 -37.03
#